data_AF-A0A7S1R4J8-F1
#
_entry.id   AF-A0A7S1R4J8-F1
#
_cell.length_a   1.000
_cell.length_b   1.000
_cell.length_c   1.000
_cell.angle_alpha   90.00
_cell.angle_beta   90.00
_cell.angle_gamma   90.00
#
_symmetry.space_group_name_H-M   'P 1'
#
loop_
_entity.id
_entity.type
_entity.pdbx_description
1 polymer ?
#
loop_
_entity_poly.entity_id
_entity_poly.type
_entity_poly.pdbx_seq_one_letter_code
_entity_poly.pdbx_strand_id
1 'polypeptide(L)'
;GVAAVPQLQAPLIDLGGGGLSCAERRRALGAQVHAACRDVGFFQVTGHGVSRQLRASVVTAAGDFFALDDGAKDAISIRHSRSWRGYQRVGENVTQEAPDWHEALDLYSESARACGSAHEGANQWPREVPLLRPALEGYAAEARRLGAGLMRLIAL
;
A
#
# COMPACT_ATOMS: atom_id res chain seq x y z
N GLY A 1 25.66 28.96 6.39
CA GLY A 1 24.68 28.31 7.28
C GLY A 1 23.61 27.69 6.41
N VAL A 2 23.31 26.40 6.59
CA VAL A 2 22.24 25.74 5.85
C VAL A 2 20.92 26.33 6.33
N ALA A 3 20.11 26.89 5.43
CA ALA A 3 18.79 27.38 5.76
C ALA A 3 17.96 26.23 6.37
N ALA A 4 17.23 26.51 7.45
CA ALA A 4 16.35 25.53 8.06
C ALA A 4 15.33 25.06 7.02
N VAL A 5 15.30 23.75 6.75
CA VAL A 5 14.25 23.15 5.94
C VAL A 5 12.95 23.34 6.70
N PRO A 6 11.92 23.99 6.13
CA PRO A 6 10.64 24.15 6.80
C PRO A 6 10.08 22.77 7.14
N GLN A 7 9.78 22.55 8.43
CA GLN A 7 9.16 21.30 8.87
C GLN A 7 7.69 21.31 8.45
N LEU A 8 7.38 20.55 7.41
CA LEU A 8 6.00 20.26 7.03
C LEU A 8 5.41 19.28 8.05
N GLN A 9 4.48 19.74 8.89
CA GLN A 9 3.71 18.84 9.74
C GLN A 9 2.56 18.25 8.93
N ALA A 10 2.65 16.96 8.66
CA ALA A 10 1.58 16.22 8.00
C ALA A 10 0.30 16.26 8.87
N PRO A 11 -0.85 16.71 8.33
CA PRO A 11 -2.11 16.66 9.05
C PRO A 11 -2.41 15.25 9.55
N LEU A 12 -2.84 15.12 10.82
CA LEU A 12 -3.21 13.86 11.44
C LEU A 12 -4.73 13.82 11.64
N ILE A 13 -5.41 12.91 10.94
CA ILE A 13 -6.88 12.81 10.96
C ILE A 13 -7.29 11.52 11.67
N ASP A 14 -8.01 11.64 12.77
CA ASP A 14 -8.55 10.49 13.52
C ASP A 14 -9.98 10.13 13.07
N LEU A 15 -10.14 8.92 12.52
CA LEU A 15 -11.43 8.39 12.08
C LEU A 15 -12.28 7.81 13.23
N GLY A 16 -11.71 7.65 14.43
CA GLY A 16 -12.44 7.28 15.64
C GLY A 16 -12.97 5.85 15.68
N GLY A 17 -12.28 4.91 15.06
CA GLY A 17 -12.40 3.47 15.33
C GLY A 17 -13.48 2.71 14.56
N GLY A 18 -14.49 3.34 13.95
CA GLY A 18 -15.51 2.53 13.26
C GLY A 18 -16.77 3.17 12.69
N GLY A 19 -16.89 4.49 12.55
CA GLY A 19 -18.16 4.99 12.03
C GLY A 19 -18.21 6.42 11.54
N LEU A 20 -18.50 6.54 10.25
CA LEU A 20 -19.00 7.75 9.61
C LEU A 20 -20.53 7.83 9.73
N SER A 21 -21.17 7.36 10.82
CA SER A 21 -22.64 7.30 10.91
C SER A 21 -23.30 8.64 11.29
N CYS A 22 -22.62 9.46 12.10
CA CYS A 22 -23.07 10.82 12.45
C CYS A 22 -22.78 11.82 11.31
N ALA A 23 -23.80 12.54 10.85
CA ALA A 23 -23.68 13.47 9.72
C ALA A 23 -22.78 14.68 10.02
N GLU A 24 -22.85 15.24 11.23
CA GLU A 24 -22.00 16.36 11.65
C GLU A 24 -20.54 15.95 11.70
N ARG A 25 -20.26 14.78 12.29
CA ARG A 25 -18.91 14.21 12.32
C ARG A 25 -18.38 13.95 10.91
N ARG A 26 -19.20 13.42 10.00
CA ARG A 26 -18.82 13.24 8.59
C ARG A 26 -18.41 14.55 7.93
N ARG A 27 -19.20 15.62 8.10
CA ARG A 27 -18.90 16.94 7.53
C ARG A 27 -17.61 17.52 8.11
N ALA A 28 -17.42 17.41 9.42
CA ALA A 28 -16.20 17.88 10.07
C ALA A 28 -14.95 17.13 9.58
N LEU A 29 -15.02 15.80 9.45
CA LEU A 29 -13.93 15.00 8.89
C LEU A 29 -13.71 15.31 7.40
N GLY A 30 -14.78 15.49 6.62
CA GLY A 30 -14.69 15.88 5.21
C GLY A 30 -13.95 17.21 5.04
N ALA A 31 -14.28 18.22 5.85
CA ALA A 31 -13.57 19.51 5.83
C ALA A 31 -12.08 19.37 6.16
N GLN A 32 -11.71 18.52 7.13
CA GLN A 32 -10.30 18.25 7.45
C GLN A 32 -9.56 17.55 6.31
N VAL A 33 -10.17 16.52 5.71
CA VAL A 33 -9.61 15.79 4.57
C VAL A 33 -9.46 16.73 3.36
N HIS A 34 -10.47 17.54 3.07
CA HIS A 34 -10.44 18.53 2.00
C HIS A 34 -9.28 19.52 2.18
N ALA A 35 -9.16 20.11 3.38
CA ALA A 35 -8.06 21.03 3.68
C ALA A 35 -6.69 20.35 3.51
N ALA A 36 -6.52 19.13 4.05
CA ALA A 36 -5.26 18.41 3.93
C ALA A 36 -4.90 18.07 2.47
N CYS A 37 -5.88 17.60 1.67
CA CYS A 37 -5.68 17.34 0.25
C CYS A 37 -5.33 18.62 -0.54
N ARG A 38 -6.03 19.73 -0.27
CA ARG A 38 -5.85 21.00 -1.01
C ARG A 38 -4.56 21.72 -0.65
N ASP A 39 -4.21 21.77 0.64
CA ASP A 39 -3.11 22.59 1.15
C ASP A 39 -1.77 21.84 1.20
N VAL A 40 -1.81 20.53 1.46
CA VAL A 40 -0.59 19.72 1.70
C VAL A 40 -0.43 18.60 0.66
N GLY A 41 -1.54 18.05 0.15
CA GLY A 41 -1.55 16.93 -0.80
C GLY A 41 -1.39 15.55 -0.13
N PHE A 42 -1.18 15.48 1.18
CA PHE A 42 -1.11 14.24 1.94
C PHE A 42 -1.50 14.44 3.41
N PHE A 43 -1.86 13.35 4.10
CA PHE A 43 -2.19 13.33 5.53
C PHE A 43 -1.98 11.94 6.12
N GLN A 44 -1.84 11.88 7.44
CA GLN A 44 -1.82 10.64 8.22
C GLN A 44 -3.21 10.35 8.78
N VAL A 45 -3.52 9.06 8.93
CA VAL A 45 -4.82 8.61 9.45
C VAL A 45 -4.61 7.75 10.70
N THR A 46 -5.36 8.03 11.75
CA THR A 46 -5.47 7.20 12.96
C THR A 46 -6.91 6.74 13.18
N GLY A 47 -7.14 5.80 14.11
CA GLY A 47 -8.47 5.28 14.39
C GLY A 47 -9.14 4.60 13.17
N HIS A 48 -8.39 4.16 12.18
CA HIS A 48 -8.93 3.58 10.93
C HIS A 48 -9.47 2.15 11.09
N GLY A 49 -9.22 1.50 12.24
CA GLY A 49 -9.74 0.17 12.58
C GLY A 49 -9.00 -0.99 11.92
N VAL A 50 -7.90 -0.75 11.18
CA VAL A 50 -7.10 -1.84 10.61
C VAL A 50 -6.25 -2.47 11.73
N SER A 51 -6.43 -3.76 11.95
CA SER A 51 -5.79 -4.51 13.04
C SER A 51 -4.27 -4.30 13.08
N ARG A 52 -3.74 -4.04 14.28
CA ARG A 52 -2.29 -3.95 14.50
C ARG A 52 -1.59 -5.29 14.21
N GLN A 53 -2.22 -6.40 14.58
CA GLN A 53 -1.68 -7.74 14.35
C GLN A 53 -1.59 -8.04 12.85
N LEU A 54 -2.62 -7.68 12.07
CA LEU A 54 -2.62 -7.86 10.61
C LEU A 54 -1.55 -7.01 9.92
N ARG A 55 -1.37 -5.76 10.36
CA ARG A 55 -0.28 -4.90 9.85
C ARG A 55 1.09 -5.50 10.17
N ALA A 56 1.27 -6.01 11.40
CA ALA A 56 2.51 -6.65 11.80
C ALA A 56 2.79 -7.91 10.97
N SER A 57 1.78 -8.76 10.71
CA SER A 57 1.97 -9.97 9.90
C SER A 57 2.40 -9.67 8.47
N VAL A 58 1.92 -8.58 7.86
CA VAL A 58 2.40 -8.15 6.54
C VAL A 58 3.87 -7.76 6.59
N VAL A 59 4.27 -6.94 7.57
CA VAL A 59 5.67 -6.50 7.72
C VAL A 59 6.59 -7.70 7.97
N THR A 60 6.19 -8.63 8.85
CA THR A 60 6.96 -9.85 9.11
C THR A 60 7.08 -10.70 7.86
N ALA A 61 5.98 -11.03 7.17
CA ALA A 61 6.05 -11.89 5.99
C ALA A 61 6.82 -11.25 4.83
N ALA A 62 6.74 -9.93 4.66
CA ALA A 62 7.57 -9.21 3.69
C ALA A 62 9.05 -9.26 4.08
N GLY A 63 9.38 -9.07 5.36
CA GLY A 63 10.72 -9.22 5.88
C GLY A 63 11.30 -10.62 5.66
N ASP A 64 10.51 -11.66 5.92
CA ASP A 64 10.89 -13.06 5.69
C ASP A 64 11.19 -13.31 4.20
N PHE A 65 10.42 -12.71 3.28
CA PHE A 65 10.67 -12.81 1.84
C PHE A 65 11.98 -12.12 1.43
N PHE A 66 12.22 -10.89 1.86
CA PHE A 66 13.43 -10.15 1.47
C PHE A 66 14.72 -10.70 2.11
N ALA A 67 14.58 -11.45 3.22
CA ALA A 67 15.67 -12.18 3.86
C ALA A 67 16.04 -13.50 3.16
N LEU A 68 15.26 -13.96 2.18
CA LEU A 68 15.60 -15.13 1.37
C LEU A 68 16.88 -14.90 0.55
N ASP A 69 17.52 -15.99 0.16
CA ASP A 69 18.62 -15.92 -0.80
C ASP A 69 18.14 -15.41 -2.17
N ASP A 70 19.09 -14.87 -2.91
CA ASP A 70 18.87 -14.30 -4.23
C ASP A 70 18.20 -15.25 -5.22
N GLY A 71 18.50 -16.56 -5.15
CA GLY A 71 17.90 -17.55 -6.04
C GLY A 71 16.41 -17.76 -5.77
N ALA A 72 16.03 -17.83 -4.50
CA ALA A 72 14.62 -17.93 -4.10
C ALA A 72 13.83 -16.67 -4.49
N LYS A 73 14.41 -15.48 -4.33
CA LYS A 73 13.77 -14.22 -4.78
C LYS A 73 13.65 -14.16 -6.30
N ASP A 74 14.69 -14.52 -7.03
CA ASP A 74 14.71 -14.55 -8.50
C ASP A 74 13.73 -15.55 -9.11
N ALA A 75 13.42 -16.65 -8.42
CA ALA A 75 12.46 -17.64 -8.89
C ALA A 75 11.10 -17.02 -9.24
N ILE A 76 10.73 -15.93 -8.56
CA ILE A 76 9.51 -15.16 -8.82
C ILE A 76 9.77 -13.79 -9.45
N SER A 77 10.88 -13.62 -10.19
CA SER A 77 11.23 -12.38 -10.86
C SER A 77 10.07 -11.83 -11.70
N ILE A 78 9.87 -10.51 -11.68
CA ILE A 78 8.86 -9.81 -12.49
C ILE A 78 9.00 -10.14 -13.99
N ARG A 79 10.22 -10.48 -14.44
CA ARG A 79 10.53 -10.85 -15.83
C ARG A 79 9.86 -12.16 -16.27
N HIS A 80 9.48 -13.01 -15.31
CA HIS A 80 8.73 -14.25 -15.58
C HIS A 80 7.22 -14.00 -15.75
N SER A 81 6.73 -12.80 -15.42
CA SER A 81 5.32 -12.47 -15.46
C SER A 81 4.97 -11.63 -16.69
N ARG A 82 3.95 -12.06 -17.43
CA ARG A 82 3.31 -11.26 -18.48
C ARG A 82 2.42 -10.13 -17.94
N SER A 83 2.26 -10.08 -16.62
CA SER A 83 1.31 -9.19 -15.94
C SER A 83 1.98 -8.27 -14.90
N TRP A 84 3.29 -8.02 -15.07
CA TRP A 84 4.10 -7.14 -14.21
C TRP A 84 4.00 -7.48 -12.71
N ARG A 85 3.99 -8.78 -12.38
CA ARG A 85 3.92 -9.29 -11.00
C ARG A 85 5.20 -10.02 -10.66
N GLY A 86 5.82 -9.74 -9.53
CA GLY A 86 7.00 -10.48 -9.06
C GLY A 86 8.09 -9.60 -8.49
N TYR A 87 9.21 -10.24 -8.21
CA TYR A 87 10.38 -9.63 -7.57
C TYR A 87 11.21 -8.79 -8.55
N GLN A 88 11.74 -7.68 -8.04
CA GLN A 88 12.65 -6.78 -8.73
C GLN A 88 13.89 -6.55 -7.87
N ARG A 89 15.07 -6.74 -8.46
CA ARG A 89 16.35 -6.50 -7.79
C ARG A 89 16.62 -5.00 -7.62
N VAL A 90 17.55 -4.68 -6.72
CA VAL A 90 18.11 -3.33 -6.60
C VAL A 90 18.60 -2.84 -7.97
N GLY A 91 18.15 -1.64 -8.36
CA GLY A 91 18.49 -1.02 -9.65
C GLY A 91 17.67 -1.52 -10.85
N GLU A 92 16.72 -2.44 -10.69
CA GLU A 92 15.81 -2.82 -11.78
C GLU A 92 14.66 -1.83 -11.98
N ASN A 93 14.21 -1.17 -10.91
CA ASN A 93 13.33 -0.01 -11.03
C ASN A 93 14.14 1.21 -11.44
N VAL A 94 13.63 1.97 -12.41
CA VAL A 94 14.28 3.18 -12.93
C VAL A 94 13.28 4.32 -12.87
N THR A 95 13.58 5.32 -12.06
CA THR A 95 12.78 6.54 -11.91
C THR A 95 13.59 7.73 -12.44
N GLN A 96 13.02 8.49 -13.39
CA GLN A 96 13.70 9.64 -14.01
C GLN A 96 15.11 9.30 -14.53
N GLU A 97 15.23 8.17 -15.24
CA GLU A 97 16.49 7.66 -15.81
C GLU A 97 17.56 7.21 -14.78
N ALA A 98 17.25 7.28 -13.48
CA ALA A 98 18.12 6.81 -12.41
C ALA A 98 17.63 5.46 -11.84
N PRO A 99 18.52 4.45 -11.67
CA PRO A 99 18.17 3.22 -10.98
C PRO A 99 17.83 3.47 -9.51
N ASP A 100 16.74 2.88 -9.04
CA ASP A 100 16.26 3.01 -7.67
C ASP A 100 17.06 2.11 -6.71
N TRP A 101 17.35 2.63 -5.51
CA TRP A 101 18.17 1.95 -4.50
C TRP A 101 17.32 1.11 -3.55
N HIS A 102 16.41 0.32 -4.11
CA HIS A 102 15.60 -0.64 -3.38
C HIS A 102 15.33 -1.88 -4.24
N GLU A 103 15.15 -3.01 -3.58
CA GLU A 103 14.45 -4.16 -4.19
C GLU A 103 12.93 -3.98 -4.01
N ALA A 104 12.13 -4.69 -4.79
CA ALA A 104 10.67 -4.61 -4.72
C ALA A 104 10.01 -5.95 -5.00
N LEU A 105 8.77 -6.09 -4.54
CA LEU A 105 7.90 -7.21 -4.85
C LEU A 105 6.53 -6.65 -5.27
N ASP A 106 6.25 -6.76 -6.57
CA ASP A 106 5.01 -6.24 -7.14
C ASP A 106 3.93 -7.31 -7.17
N LEU A 107 2.87 -7.06 -6.39
CA LEU A 107 1.71 -7.92 -6.26
C LEU A 107 0.46 -7.09 -6.43
N TYR A 108 -0.42 -7.53 -7.32
CA TYR A 108 -1.68 -6.86 -7.60
C TYR A 108 -2.83 -7.76 -7.18
N SER A 109 -4.03 -7.19 -7.04
CA SER A 109 -5.19 -8.04 -6.78
C SER A 109 -5.50 -8.91 -8.00
N GLU A 110 -5.75 -10.19 -7.73
CA GLU A 110 -6.09 -11.17 -8.76
C GLU A 110 -7.56 -10.96 -9.14
N SER A 111 -7.83 -10.71 -10.42
CA SER A 111 -9.17 -10.59 -10.96
C SER A 111 -9.60 -11.92 -11.56
N ALA A 112 -10.81 -12.39 -11.25
CA ALA A 112 -11.42 -13.53 -11.94
C ALA A 112 -11.80 -13.20 -13.40
N ARG A 113 -11.93 -11.92 -13.74
CA ARG A 113 -12.21 -11.44 -15.09
C ARG A 113 -10.90 -11.01 -15.73
N ALA A 114 -10.33 -11.88 -16.56
CA ALA A 114 -9.24 -11.52 -17.46
C ALA A 114 -9.84 -10.88 -18.71
N CYS A 115 -9.85 -9.55 -18.75
CA CYS A 115 -10.09 -8.73 -19.95
C CYS A 115 -8.82 -8.50 -20.80
N GLY A 116 -7.69 -9.10 -20.42
CA GLY A 116 -6.48 -9.17 -21.25
C GLY A 116 -5.55 -7.97 -21.11
N SER A 117 -5.69 -7.16 -20.06
CA SER A 117 -4.77 -6.06 -19.79
C SER A 117 -3.45 -6.56 -19.17
N ALA A 118 -2.37 -5.80 -19.35
CA ALA A 118 -1.08 -6.13 -18.75
C ALA A 118 -1.07 -6.12 -17.21
N HIS A 119 -2.15 -5.70 -16.55
CA HIS A 119 -2.26 -5.70 -15.08
C HIS A 119 -3.09 -6.89 -14.56
N GLU A 120 -3.61 -7.72 -15.46
CA GLU A 120 -4.43 -8.88 -15.12
C GLU A 120 -3.62 -10.16 -15.24
N GLY A 121 -3.54 -10.88 -14.13
CA GLY A 121 -2.82 -12.14 -14.04
C GLY A 121 -2.81 -12.70 -12.64
N ALA A 122 -2.22 -13.87 -12.48
CA ALA A 122 -1.94 -14.44 -11.17
C ALA A 122 -0.65 -13.84 -10.61
N ASN A 123 -0.62 -13.61 -9.29
CA ASN A 123 0.62 -13.25 -8.61
C ASN A 123 1.57 -14.45 -8.58
N GLN A 124 2.87 -14.13 -8.59
CA GLN A 124 3.92 -15.11 -8.33
C GLN A 124 4.16 -15.17 -6.83
N TRP A 125 3.46 -16.06 -6.13
CA TRP A 125 3.60 -16.21 -4.68
C TRP A 125 4.83 -17.05 -4.33
N PRO A 126 5.72 -16.57 -3.43
CA PRO A 126 6.90 -17.33 -3.00
C PRO A 126 6.47 -18.56 -2.20
N ARG A 127 7.03 -19.72 -2.52
CA ARG A 127 6.69 -20.99 -1.84
C ARG A 127 7.29 -21.06 -0.45
N GLU A 128 8.42 -20.40 -0.28
CA GLU A 128 9.25 -20.29 0.91
C GLU A 128 8.55 -19.48 2.01
N VAL A 129 7.65 -18.55 1.64
CA VAL A 129 6.91 -17.68 2.57
C VAL A 129 5.40 -17.83 2.37
N PRO A 130 4.81 -18.97 2.76
CA PRO A 130 3.38 -19.24 2.52
C PRO A 130 2.45 -18.28 3.25
N LEU A 131 2.91 -17.61 4.31
CA LEU A 131 2.13 -16.63 5.07
C LEU A 131 2.00 -15.27 4.37
N LEU A 132 2.82 -14.99 3.34
CA LEU A 132 2.80 -13.70 2.64
C LEU A 132 1.46 -13.45 1.96
N ARG A 133 0.92 -14.46 1.27
CA ARG A 133 -0.37 -14.38 0.58
C ARG A 133 -1.53 -14.03 1.52
N PRO A 134 -1.85 -14.83 2.55
CA PRO A 134 -2.99 -14.52 3.42
C PRO A 134 -2.81 -13.21 4.20
N ALA A 135 -1.57 -12.84 4.56
CA ALA A 135 -1.31 -11.56 5.22
C ALA A 135 -1.62 -10.36 4.30
N LEU A 136 -1.10 -10.37 3.06
CA LEU A 136 -1.32 -9.29 2.11
C LEU A 136 -2.77 -9.23 1.62
N GLU A 137 -3.41 -10.36 1.33
CA GLU A 137 -4.82 -10.39 0.91
C GLU A 137 -5.74 -9.88 2.02
N GLY A 138 -5.51 -10.29 3.27
CA GLY A 138 -6.24 -9.79 4.43
C GLY A 138 -6.05 -8.28 4.62
N TYR A 139 -4.82 -7.79 4.54
CA TYR A 139 -4.53 -6.37 4.66
C TYR A 139 -5.12 -5.55 3.51
N ALA A 140 -5.05 -6.04 2.27
CA ALA A 140 -5.62 -5.38 1.10
C ALA A 140 -7.14 -5.23 1.20
N ALA A 141 -7.84 -6.21 1.78
CA ALA A 141 -9.28 -6.10 2.04
C ALA A 141 -9.61 -4.96 3.02
N GLU A 142 -8.88 -4.85 4.12
CA GLU A 142 -9.05 -3.76 5.09
C GLU A 142 -8.65 -2.39 4.53
N ALA A 143 -7.55 -2.33 3.77
CA ALA A 143 -7.10 -1.11 3.10
C ALA A 143 -8.13 -0.62 2.07
N ARG A 144 -8.77 -1.52 1.30
CA ARG A 144 -9.88 -1.19 0.40
C ARG A 144 -11.08 -0.61 1.14
N ARG A 145 -11.49 -1.26 2.24
CA ARG A 145 -12.60 -0.78 3.08
C ARG A 145 -12.34 0.63 3.60
N LEU A 146 -11.12 0.88 4.09
CA LEU A 146 -10.67 2.19 4.54
C LEU A 146 -10.65 3.22 3.41
N GLY A 147 -10.04 2.88 2.27
CA GLY A 147 -9.96 3.74 1.10
C GLY A 147 -11.34 4.18 0.60
N ALA A 148 -12.31 3.27 0.53
CA ALA A 148 -13.69 3.61 0.19
C ALA A 148 -14.34 4.58 1.18
N GLY A 149 -13.99 4.49 2.48
CA GLY A 149 -14.41 5.44 3.49
C GLY A 149 -13.82 6.84 3.29
N LEU A 150 -12.52 6.90 2.99
CA LEU A 150 -11.82 8.16 2.70
C LEU A 150 -12.36 8.83 1.42
N MET A 151 -12.61 8.06 0.35
CA MET A 151 -13.21 8.59 -0.88
C MET A 151 -14.59 9.21 -0.64
N ARG A 152 -15.40 8.63 0.26
CA ARG A 152 -16.69 9.22 0.64
C ARG A 152 -16.53 10.54 1.41
N LEU A 153 -15.45 10.71 2.18
CA LEU A 153 -15.16 11.98 2.86
C LEU A 153 -14.65 13.04 1.89
N ILE A 154 -13.85 12.64 0.90
CA ILE A 154 -13.36 13.53 -0.17
C ILE A 154 -14.51 14.06 -1.03
N ALA A 155 -15.56 13.27 -1.22
CA ALA A 155 -16.73 13.63 -2.03
C ALA A 155 -17.74 14.56 -1.33
N LEU A 156 -17.54 14.89 -0.04
CA LEU A 156 -18.39 15.83 0.72
C LEU A 156 -17.94 17.27 0.52
#